data_AF-A0A954NB97-F1
#
_entry.id   AF-A0A954NB97-F1
#
_cell.length_a   1.000
_cell.length_b   1.000
_cell.length_c   1.000
_cell.angle_alpha   90.00
_cell.angle_beta   90.00
_cell.angle_gamma   90.00
#
_symmetry.space_group_name_H-M   'P 1'
#
loop_
_entity.id
_entity.type
_entity.pdbx_description
1 polymer ?
#
loop_
_entity_poly.entity_id
_entity_poly.type
_entity_poly.pdbx_seq_one_letter_code
_entity_poly.pdbx_strand_id
1 'polypeptide(L)'
;MSLTAADIMQADAKSVAPDAPLLDVERAFIEEQVGGFPVLDDGRLVGVVSRSDIVRQLCVEQSLSEEASDYFRQFHEYIDNAEETLTVIAERVGRRIEHLSVDDVMRRNL
;
A
#
# COMPACT_ATOMS: atom_id res chain seq x y z
N MET A 1 -33.67 6.38 13.04
CA MET A 1 -32.60 7.29 13.48
C MET A 1 -31.53 7.30 12.40
N SER A 2 -30.92 8.45 12.12
CA SER A 2 -29.80 8.55 11.18
C SER A 2 -28.49 8.33 11.93
N LEU A 3 -27.64 7.44 11.42
CA LEU A 3 -26.25 7.34 11.85
C LEU A 3 -25.41 8.36 11.09
N THR A 4 -24.43 8.93 11.77
CA THR A 4 -23.41 9.82 11.21
C THR A 4 -22.09 9.06 11.06
N ALA A 5 -21.15 9.60 10.28
CA ALA A 5 -19.80 9.03 10.18
C ALA A 5 -19.11 8.98 11.56
N ALA A 6 -19.35 9.98 12.42
CA ALA A 6 -18.79 10.03 13.76
C ALA A 6 -19.28 8.89 14.67
N ASP A 7 -20.45 8.32 14.38
CA ASP A 7 -21.00 7.20 15.15
C ASP A 7 -20.34 5.85 14.80
N ILE A 8 -19.57 5.79 13.71
CA ILE A 8 -19.02 4.54 13.15
C ILE A 8 -17.49 4.59 13.04
N MET A 9 -16.91 5.77 12.81
CA MET A 9 -15.47 5.93 12.58
C MET A 9 -14.63 5.62 13.82
N GLN A 10 -13.40 5.17 13.58
CA GLN A 10 -12.36 5.15 14.59
C GLN A 10 -11.54 6.44 14.49
N ALA A 11 -11.39 7.15 15.61
CA ALA A 11 -10.57 8.36 15.70
C ALA A 11 -9.06 8.01 15.67
N ASP A 12 -8.22 9.03 15.44
CA ASP A 12 -6.76 8.93 15.52
C ASP A 12 -6.14 7.93 14.52
N ALA A 13 -6.65 7.93 13.29
CA ALA A 13 -6.05 7.17 12.19
C ALA A 13 -4.58 7.58 12.00
N LYS A 14 -3.67 6.61 11.97
CA LYS A 14 -2.27 6.85 11.61
C LYS A 14 -2.20 7.45 10.21
N SER A 15 -1.27 8.36 10.02
CA SER A 15 -1.03 9.05 8.76
C SER A 15 0.42 8.87 8.34
N VAL A 16 0.67 9.08 7.05
CA VAL A 16 2.02 9.08 6.47
C VAL A 16 2.30 10.41 5.79
N ALA A 17 3.57 10.76 5.65
CA ALA A 17 3.99 11.94 4.91
C ALA A 17 4.06 11.64 3.39
N PRO A 18 3.91 12.65 2.50
CA PRO A 18 4.00 12.44 1.06
C PRO A 18 5.38 11.94 0.61
N ASP A 19 6.44 12.35 1.30
CA ASP A 19 7.82 11.95 1.03
C ASP A 19 8.24 10.66 1.75
N ALA A 20 7.33 10.03 2.50
CA ALA A 20 7.61 8.79 3.20
C ALA A 20 7.99 7.68 2.20
N PRO A 21 9.05 6.89 2.47
CA PRO A 21 9.42 5.75 1.63
C PRO A 21 8.27 4.73 1.57
N LEU A 22 7.92 4.28 0.37
CA LEU A 22 6.86 3.28 0.21
C LEU A 22 7.15 1.96 0.92
N LEU A 23 8.42 1.60 1.08
CA LEU A 23 8.81 0.41 1.83
C LEU A 23 8.37 0.50 3.30
N ASP A 24 8.48 1.68 3.91
CA ASP A 24 8.02 1.89 5.28
C ASP A 24 6.49 1.86 5.36
N VAL A 25 5.80 2.38 4.33
CA VAL A 25 4.34 2.34 4.24
C VAL A 25 3.81 0.93 3.99
N GLU A 26 4.51 0.11 3.22
CA GLU A 26 4.18 -1.31 2.99
C GLU A 26 4.26 -2.10 4.30
N ARG A 27 5.34 -1.88 5.07
CA ARG A 27 5.48 -2.46 6.41
C ARG A 27 4.38 -1.96 7.35
N ALA A 28 4.06 -0.67 7.32
CA ALA A 28 2.98 -0.11 8.12
C ALA A 28 1.62 -0.73 7.77
N PHE A 29 1.35 -1.07 6.50
CA PHE A 29 0.11 -1.78 6.13
C PHE A 29 0.00 -3.16 6.78
N ILE A 30 1.12 -3.86 6.96
CA ILE A 30 1.19 -5.15 7.63
C ILE A 30 0.99 -4.97 9.14
N GLU A 31 1.72 -4.04 9.74
CA GLU A 31 1.70 -3.78 11.18
C GLU A 31 0.34 -3.26 11.68
N GLU A 32 -0.29 -2.35 10.93
CA GLU A 32 -1.55 -1.69 11.32
C GLU A 32 -2.80 -2.42 10.83
N GLN A 33 -2.67 -3.39 9.93
CA GLN A 33 -3.78 -4.14 9.34
C GLN A 33 -4.87 -3.25 8.68
N VAL A 34 -4.50 -2.07 8.17
CA VAL A 34 -5.43 -1.13 7.51
C VAL A 34 -5.38 -1.23 5.98
N GLY A 35 -6.44 -0.81 5.31
CA GLY A 35 -6.51 -0.78 3.83
C GLY A 35 -5.90 0.46 3.18
N GLY A 36 -5.74 1.54 3.94
CA GLY A 36 -5.22 2.82 3.47
C GLY A 36 -4.77 3.72 4.61
N PHE A 37 -3.91 4.69 4.30
CA PHE A 37 -3.49 5.74 5.22
C PHE A 37 -3.87 7.11 4.66
N PRO A 38 -4.41 8.02 5.50
CA PRO A 38 -4.41 9.44 5.18
C PRO A 38 -2.97 9.95 5.02
N VAL A 39 -2.77 10.81 4.01
CA VAL A 39 -1.48 11.43 3.73
C VAL A 39 -1.56 12.88 4.16
N LEU A 40 -0.71 13.26 5.13
CA LEU A 40 -0.66 14.58 5.72
C LEU A 40 0.64 15.28 5.34
N ASP A 41 0.53 16.50 4.80
CA ASP A 41 1.65 17.42 4.61
C ASP A 41 1.50 18.61 5.57
N ASP A 42 2.46 18.81 6.47
CA ASP A 42 2.39 19.80 7.55
C ASP A 42 1.03 19.79 8.32
N GLY A 43 0.51 18.59 8.59
CA GLY A 43 -0.77 18.39 9.29
C GLY A 43 -2.02 18.65 8.43
N ARG A 44 -1.88 18.91 7.14
CA ARG A 44 -2.99 19.06 6.19
C ARG A 44 -3.18 17.79 5.38
N LEU A 45 -4.43 17.33 5.27
CA LEU A 45 -4.78 16.20 4.40
C LEU A 45 -4.59 16.57 2.94
N VAL A 46 -3.63 15.92 2.30
CA VAL A 46 -3.32 16.08 0.86
C VAL A 46 -3.78 14.89 0.02
N GLY A 47 -4.17 13.78 0.66
CA GLY A 47 -4.89 12.69 0.02
C GLY A 47 -4.86 11.40 0.83
N VAL A 48 -5.00 10.27 0.13
CA VAL A 48 -5.02 8.93 0.72
C VAL A 48 -4.14 8.02 -0.13
N VAL A 49 -3.34 7.18 0.52
CA VAL A 49 -2.61 6.09 -0.12
C VAL A 49 -3.20 4.76 0.34
N SER A 50 -3.41 3.85 -0.61
CA SER A 50 -3.96 2.52 -0.40
C SER A 50 -3.02 1.46 -0.94
N ARG A 51 -3.24 0.20 -0.54
CA ARG A 51 -2.49 -0.94 -1.09
C ARG A 51 -2.64 -1.02 -2.62
N SER A 52 -3.82 -0.69 -3.14
CA SER A 52 -4.09 -0.68 -4.59
C SER A 52 -3.22 0.30 -5.36
N ASP A 53 -2.79 1.40 -4.73
CA ASP A 53 -1.91 2.39 -5.36
C ASP A 53 -0.49 1.84 -5.52
N ILE A 54 -0.01 1.10 -4.52
CA ILE A 54 1.25 0.36 -4.57
C ILE A 54 1.17 -0.72 -5.66
N VAL A 55 0.10 -1.53 -5.66
CA VAL A 55 -0.12 -2.57 -6.68
C VAL A 55 -0.09 -1.98 -8.08
N ARG A 56 -0.84 -0.90 -8.33
CA ARG A 56 -0.89 -0.24 -9.64
C ARG A 56 0.50 0.18 -10.11
N GLN A 57 1.35 0.70 -9.23
CA GLN A 57 2.71 1.08 -9.63
C GLN A 57 3.61 -0.10 -9.96
N LEU A 58 3.42 -1.23 -9.29
CA LEU A 58 4.20 -2.43 -9.54
C LEU A 58 3.74 -3.13 -10.83
N CYS A 59 2.44 -3.09 -11.14
CA CYS A 59 1.80 -3.76 -12.27
C CYS A 59 1.87 -3.02 -13.62
N VAL A 60 2.55 -1.87 -13.74
CA VAL A 60 2.61 -1.08 -15.00
C VAL A 60 3.30 -1.84 -16.16
N GLU A 61 3.93 -2.99 -15.92
CA GLU A 61 4.32 -3.93 -16.98
C GLU A 61 3.40 -5.17 -16.97
N GLN A 62 2.74 -5.43 -18.11
CA GLN A 62 1.67 -6.43 -18.29
C GLN A 62 2.04 -7.89 -17.92
N SER A 63 3.30 -8.17 -17.62
CA SER A 63 3.81 -9.49 -17.25
C SER A 63 3.94 -9.71 -15.73
N LEU A 64 3.44 -8.79 -14.90
CA LEU A 64 3.50 -8.87 -13.43
C LEU A 64 2.12 -8.77 -12.76
N SER A 65 1.03 -8.62 -13.54
CA SER A 65 -0.27 -8.23 -12.99
C SER A 65 -1.02 -9.35 -12.27
N GLU A 66 -0.86 -10.61 -12.72
CA GLU A 66 -1.43 -11.76 -12.03
C GLU A 66 -0.62 -12.07 -10.77
N GLU A 67 0.71 -12.08 -10.86
CA GLU A 67 1.53 -12.52 -9.73
C GLU A 67 1.69 -11.45 -8.64
N ALA A 68 1.69 -10.16 -9.00
CA ALA A 68 1.59 -9.09 -8.01
C ALA A 68 0.19 -9.04 -7.38
N SER A 69 -0.88 -9.30 -8.14
CA SER A 69 -2.22 -9.42 -7.55
C SER A 69 -2.31 -10.58 -6.56
N ASP A 70 -1.63 -11.70 -6.84
CA ASP A 70 -1.56 -12.84 -5.93
C ASP A 70 -0.76 -12.50 -4.67
N TYR A 71 0.40 -11.83 -4.78
CA TYR A 71 1.10 -11.26 -3.63
C TYR A 71 0.15 -10.41 -2.76
N PHE A 72 -0.61 -9.48 -3.33
CA PHE A 72 -1.49 -8.64 -2.51
C PHE A 72 -2.77 -9.34 -2.01
N ARG A 73 -3.24 -10.41 -2.68
CA ARG A 73 -4.45 -11.18 -2.29
C ARG A 73 -4.15 -12.20 -1.20
N GLN A 74 -2.96 -12.80 -1.22
CA GLN A 74 -2.63 -13.98 -0.43
C GLN A 74 -2.14 -13.66 1.01
N PHE A 75 -1.93 -12.38 1.36
CA PHE A 75 -1.42 -11.97 2.68
C PHE A 75 -2.40 -12.09 3.86
N HIS A 76 -3.56 -12.74 3.71
CA HIS A 76 -4.39 -13.12 4.85
C HIS A 76 -4.15 -14.55 5.35
N GLU A 77 -3.40 -15.41 4.65
CA GLU A 77 -3.09 -16.77 5.14
C GLU A 77 -2.03 -17.42 4.23
N TYR A 78 -1.04 -18.09 4.83
CA TYR A 78 0.05 -18.87 4.19
C TYR A 78 1.31 -18.10 3.73
N ILE A 79 2.28 -17.99 4.64
CA ILE A 79 3.70 -18.16 4.26
C ILE A 79 4.07 -19.59 4.70
N ASP A 80 4.14 -20.50 3.74
CA ASP A 80 4.88 -21.77 3.88
C ASP A 80 5.15 -22.52 2.56
N ASN A 81 4.64 -22.09 1.39
CA ASN A 81 4.81 -22.89 0.15
C ASN A 81 4.89 -22.07 -1.15
N ALA A 82 5.82 -21.13 -1.27
CA ALA A 82 6.09 -20.47 -2.55
C ALA A 82 7.57 -20.12 -2.69
N GLU A 83 8.40 -21.15 -2.85
CA GLU A 83 9.85 -21.02 -2.65
C GLU A 83 10.65 -20.45 -3.84
N GLU A 84 10.14 -20.40 -5.07
CA GLU A 84 10.95 -19.90 -6.20
C GLU A 84 10.34 -18.72 -6.96
N THR A 85 9.07 -18.82 -7.38
CA THR A 85 8.45 -17.76 -8.20
C THR A 85 8.19 -16.48 -7.41
N LEU A 86 7.73 -16.59 -6.15
CA LEU A 86 7.53 -15.42 -5.30
C LEU A 86 8.83 -14.71 -4.95
N THR A 87 9.96 -15.43 -4.84
CA THR A 87 11.27 -14.82 -4.55
C THR A 87 11.69 -13.87 -5.67
N VAL A 88 11.59 -14.29 -6.93
CA VAL A 88 11.98 -13.44 -8.08
C VAL A 88 11.06 -12.23 -8.22
N ILE A 89 9.75 -12.40 -8.00
CA ILE A 89 8.78 -11.31 -8.03
C ILE A 89 9.00 -10.36 -6.86
N ALA A 90 9.17 -10.88 -5.64
CA ALA A 90 9.45 -10.09 -4.44
C ALA A 90 10.77 -9.32 -4.56
N GLU A 91 11.83 -9.90 -5.15
CA GLU A 91 13.08 -9.19 -5.40
C GLU A 91 12.92 -8.06 -6.44
N ARG A 92 12.13 -8.29 -7.49
CA ARG A 92 11.94 -7.29 -8.55
C ARG A 92 10.98 -6.17 -8.14
N VAL A 93 9.96 -6.52 -7.37
CA VAL A 93 9.03 -5.59 -6.71
C VAL A 93 9.76 -4.81 -5.62
N GLY A 94 10.54 -5.48 -4.78
CA GLY A 94 11.32 -4.90 -3.68
C GLY A 94 12.30 -3.84 -4.15
N ARG A 95 13.14 -4.14 -5.16
CA ARG A 95 14.07 -3.13 -5.71
C ARG A 95 13.39 -1.90 -6.29
N ARG A 96 12.13 -2.00 -6.70
CA ARG A 96 11.36 -0.85 -7.21
C ARG A 96 10.77 -0.02 -6.09
N ILE A 97 10.23 -0.66 -5.05
CA ILE A 97 9.62 0.05 -3.93
C ILE A 97 10.66 0.82 -3.10
N GLU A 98 11.92 0.35 -3.07
CA GLU A 98 13.05 0.97 -2.37
C GLU A 98 13.33 2.43 -2.74
N HIS A 99 12.94 2.88 -3.92
CA HIS A 99 13.23 4.23 -4.41
C HIS A 99 11.98 5.11 -4.59
N LEU A 100 10.81 4.62 -4.20
CA LEU A 100 9.56 5.32 -4.40
C LEU A 100 9.04 5.90 -3.08
N SER A 101 8.40 7.05 -3.19
CA SER A 101 7.67 7.73 -2.12
C SER A 101 6.16 7.55 -2.25
N VAL A 102 5.42 7.93 -1.21
CA VAL A 102 3.95 8.00 -1.23
C VAL A 102 3.45 8.91 -2.36
N ASP A 103 4.10 10.04 -2.59
CA ASP A 103 3.71 10.99 -3.63
C ASP A 103 3.87 10.41 -5.05
N ASP A 104 4.89 9.56 -5.27
CA ASP A 104 5.11 8.88 -6.56
C ASP A 104 3.97 7.95 -6.96
N VAL A 105 3.26 7.38 -5.98
CA VAL A 105 2.10 6.51 -6.25
C VAL A 105 0.79 7.28 -6.27
N MET A 106 0.68 8.34 -5.48
CA MET A 106 -0.52 9.17 -5.43
C MET A 106 -0.72 9.99 -6.71
N ARG A 107 0.34 10.57 -7.28
CA ARG A 107 0.25 11.46 -8.47
C ARG A 107 -0.24 10.77 -9.74
N ARG A 108 -0.23 9.45 -9.81
CA ARG A 108 -0.73 8.69 -10.98
C ARG A 108 -2.20 8.25 -10.87
N ASN A 109 -2.89 8.65 -9.80
CA ASN A 109 -4.31 8.38 -9.58
C ASN A 109 -5.25 9.57 -9.87
N LEU A 110 -4.71 10.69 -10.37
CA LEU A 110 -5.45 11.89 -10.80
C LEU A 110 -5.32 12.08 -12.31
#